data_AF-A0A935EUG5-F1
#
_entry.id   AF-A0A935EUG5-F1
#
_cell.length_a   1.000
_cell.length_b   1.000
_cell.length_c   1.000
_cell.angle_alpha   90.00
_cell.angle_beta   90.00
_cell.angle_gamma   90.00
#
_symmetry.space_group_name_H-M   'P 1'
#
loop_
_entity.id
_entity.type
_entity.pdbx_description
1 polymer ?
#
loop_
_entity_poly.entity_id
_entity_poly.type
_entity_poly.pdbx_seq_one_letter_code
_entity_poly.pdbx_strand_id
1 'polypeptide(L)'
;MYEAAARKLVTTGGGVFSHPVGLAVHDDGPYNQDVLKPGHVFSIDPQLWVPEENLYFRYEDVIVITQNGYENFTDFLPTELNDLEKLVGQGGILQKFPPVSEQELRQRKQP
;
A
#
# COMPACT_ATOMS: atom_id res chain seq x y z
N MET A 1 -22.57 -10.11 7.65
CA MET A 1 -21.95 -8.92 7.04
C MET A 1 -20.52 -9.19 6.55
N TYR A 2 -19.57 -9.58 7.40
CA TYR A 2 -18.17 -9.80 6.96
C TYR A 2 -17.98 -10.79 5.81
N GLU A 3 -18.66 -11.95 5.85
CA GLU A 3 -18.57 -12.91 4.74
C GLU A 3 -19.06 -12.30 3.42
N ALA A 4 -20.18 -11.56 3.46
CA ALA A 4 -20.72 -10.88 2.29
C ALA A 4 -19.76 -9.78 1.78
N ALA A 5 -19.13 -9.02 2.68
CA ALA A 5 -18.10 -8.04 2.35
C ALA A 5 -16.87 -8.68 1.71
N ALA A 6 -16.36 -9.77 2.28
CA ALA A 6 -15.24 -10.53 1.74
C ALA A 6 -15.56 -11.14 0.37
N ARG A 7 -16.76 -11.72 0.21
CA ARG A 7 -17.23 -12.22 -1.10
C ARG A 7 -17.28 -11.10 -2.13
N LYS A 8 -17.78 -9.92 -1.78
CA LYS A 8 -17.81 -8.75 -2.67
C LYS A 8 -16.39 -8.30 -3.06
N LEU A 9 -15.47 -8.22 -2.09
CA LEU A 9 -14.06 -7.92 -2.38
C LEU A 9 -13.48 -8.93 -3.39
N VAL A 10 -13.69 -10.23 -3.16
CA VAL A 10 -13.11 -11.27 -4.04
C VAL A 10 -13.72 -11.22 -5.44
N THR A 11 -15.01 -10.91 -5.57
CA THR A 11 -15.68 -10.91 -6.88
C THR A 11 -15.49 -9.64 -7.67
N THR A 12 -15.32 -8.48 -7.02
CA THR A 12 -15.30 -7.19 -7.71
C THR A 12 -14.04 -6.35 -7.45
N GLY A 13 -13.10 -6.82 -6.63
CA GLY A 13 -12.00 -6.01 -6.09
C GLY A 13 -12.43 -4.91 -5.11
N GLY A 14 -13.74 -4.78 -4.85
CA GLY A 14 -14.33 -3.69 -4.05
C GLY A 14 -14.35 -2.31 -4.71
N GLY A 15 -13.82 -2.15 -5.93
CA GLY A 15 -13.74 -0.88 -6.66
C GLY A 15 -12.74 -0.94 -7.81
N VAL A 16 -12.04 0.17 -8.08
CA VAL A 16 -10.82 0.15 -8.90
C VAL A 16 -9.79 -0.72 -8.18
N PHE A 17 -9.25 -1.72 -8.87
CA PHE A 17 -8.39 -2.76 -8.27
C PHE A 17 -6.88 -2.54 -8.48
N SER A 18 -6.52 -1.57 -9.32
CA SER A 18 -5.15 -1.32 -9.69
C SER A 18 -5.00 -0.08 -10.55
N HIS A 19 -3.80 0.47 -10.62
CA HIS A 19 -3.41 1.46 -11.62
C HIS A 19 -1.91 1.36 -11.96
N PRO A 20 -1.46 1.88 -13.12
CA PRO A 20 -0.04 2.00 -13.42
C PRO A 20 0.65 2.89 -12.39
N VAL A 21 1.92 2.59 -12.08
CA VAL A 21 2.76 3.37 -11.17
C VAL A 21 4.10 3.65 -11.86
N GLY A 22 4.55 4.89 -11.81
CA GLY A 22 5.83 5.28 -12.39
C GLY A 22 6.24 6.69 -11.96
N LEU A 23 6.37 7.62 -12.90
CA LEU A 23 6.70 9.02 -12.57
C LEU A 23 5.55 9.71 -11.83
N ALA A 24 4.32 9.30 -12.11
CA ALA A 24 3.14 9.66 -11.35
C ALA A 24 2.63 8.46 -10.52
N VAL A 25 1.92 8.76 -9.44
CA VAL A 25 1.26 7.74 -8.60
C VAL A 25 0.24 6.98 -9.44
N HIS A 26 -0.66 7.70 -10.11
CA HIS A 26 -1.51 7.17 -11.18
C HIS A 26 -0.84 7.50 -12.52
N ASP A 27 0.06 6.64 -12.97
CA ASP A 27 0.79 6.89 -14.21
C ASP A 27 -0.02 6.56 -15.47
N ASP A 28 0.41 7.11 -16.59
CA ASP A 28 -0.12 6.73 -17.90
C ASP A 28 0.58 5.45 -18.39
N GLY A 29 -0.13 4.62 -19.16
CA GLY A 29 0.36 3.32 -19.61
C GLY A 29 -0.58 2.17 -19.24
N PRO A 30 -1.63 1.93 -20.05
CA PRO A 30 -2.54 0.82 -19.80
C PRO A 30 -1.80 -0.52 -19.86
N TYR A 31 -1.76 -1.22 -18.74
CA TYR A 31 -1.05 -2.49 -18.60
C TYR A 31 -2.00 -3.70 -18.65
N ASN A 32 -3.31 -3.46 -18.51
CA ASN A 32 -4.36 -4.46 -18.32
C ASN A 32 -5.24 -4.70 -19.57
N GLN A 33 -4.81 -4.20 -20.73
CA GLN A 33 -5.54 -4.38 -22.00
C GLN A 33 -5.12 -5.66 -22.75
N ASP A 34 -4.03 -6.29 -22.34
CA ASP A 34 -3.42 -7.46 -22.98
C ASP A 34 -2.67 -8.28 -21.90
N VAL A 35 -1.99 -9.36 -22.31
CA VAL A 35 -1.09 -10.13 -21.45
C VAL A 35 -0.03 -9.22 -20.83
N LEU A 36 0.19 -9.40 -19.52
CA LEU A 36 1.21 -8.68 -18.77
C LEU A 36 2.61 -8.89 -19.38
N LYS A 37 3.39 -7.81 -19.51
CA LYS A 37 4.71 -7.81 -20.13
C LYS A 37 5.77 -7.41 -19.12
N PRO A 38 6.99 -7.98 -19.19
CA PRO A 38 8.10 -7.54 -18.35
C PRO A 38 8.31 -6.02 -18.45
N GLY A 39 8.49 -5.38 -17.30
CA GLY A 39 8.59 -3.92 -17.17
C GLY A 39 7.27 -3.20 -16.89
N HIS A 40 6.11 -3.87 -16.94
CA HIS A 40 4.89 -3.30 -16.40
C HIS A 40 5.01 -3.11 -14.89
N VAL A 41 4.61 -1.94 -14.41
CA VAL A 41 4.61 -1.56 -12.98
C VAL A 41 3.23 -1.03 -12.64
N PHE A 42 2.57 -1.63 -11.65
CA PHE A 42 1.21 -1.27 -11.25
C PHE A 42 0.92 -1.66 -9.80
N SER A 43 -0.07 -1.01 -9.20
CA SER A 43 -0.58 -1.38 -7.87
C SER A 43 -1.57 -2.55 -7.94
N ILE A 44 -1.68 -3.31 -6.85
CA ILE A 44 -2.78 -4.23 -6.58
C ILE A 44 -3.43 -3.79 -5.28
N ASP A 45 -4.65 -3.23 -5.33
CA ASP A 45 -5.25 -2.48 -4.20
C ASP A 45 -6.67 -2.94 -3.79
N PRO A 46 -6.91 -4.24 -3.49
CA PRO A 46 -8.23 -4.75 -3.08
C PRO A 46 -8.85 -4.02 -1.89
N GLN A 47 -10.18 -3.84 -1.95
CA GLN A 47 -10.94 -2.97 -1.06
C GLN A 47 -12.08 -3.72 -0.36
N LEU A 48 -12.04 -3.80 0.97
CA LEU A 48 -13.09 -4.40 1.78
C LEU A 48 -13.90 -3.30 2.47
N TRP A 49 -15.20 -3.31 2.24
CA TRP A 49 -16.15 -2.40 2.89
C TRP A 49 -17.16 -3.20 3.71
N VAL A 50 -17.32 -2.83 4.98
CA VAL A 50 -18.40 -3.28 5.87
C VAL A 50 -19.24 -2.05 6.25
N PRO A 51 -20.25 -1.70 5.44
CA PRO A 51 -21.03 -0.47 5.64
C PRO A 51 -21.72 -0.39 7.00
N GLU A 52 -22.17 -1.53 7.54
CA GLU A 52 -22.87 -1.63 8.82
C GLU A 52 -22.01 -1.17 10.01
N GLU A 53 -20.69 -1.22 9.87
CA GLU A 53 -19.72 -0.84 10.90
C GLU A 53 -18.93 0.42 10.55
N ASN A 54 -19.23 1.04 9.40
CA ASN A 54 -18.41 2.10 8.83
C ASN A 54 -16.92 1.71 8.76
N LEU A 55 -16.66 0.44 8.42
CA LEU A 55 -15.32 -0.14 8.40
C LEU A 55 -14.84 -0.33 6.96
N TYR A 56 -13.62 0.14 6.72
CA TYR A 56 -12.94 0.07 5.45
C TYR A 56 -11.52 -0.47 5.63
N PHE A 57 -11.13 -1.41 4.78
CA PHE A 57 -9.79 -1.95 4.73
C PHE A 57 -9.32 -2.01 3.28
N ARG A 58 -8.13 -1.50 3.02
CA ARG A 58 -7.43 -1.63 1.75
C ARG A 58 -6.05 -2.17 2.02
N TYR A 59 -5.65 -3.13 1.21
CA TYR A 59 -4.32 -3.71 1.23
C TYR A 59 -3.71 -3.49 -0.14
N GLU A 60 -2.58 -2.80 -0.23
CA GLU A 60 -2.01 -2.36 -1.50
C GLU A 60 -0.52 -2.66 -1.58
N ASP A 61 -0.11 -3.27 -2.70
CA ASP A 61 1.28 -3.52 -3.05
C ASP A 61 1.60 -3.00 -4.46
N VAL A 62 2.87 -2.64 -4.71
CA VAL A 62 3.36 -2.25 -6.04
C VAL A 62 4.12 -3.41 -6.67
N ILE A 63 3.61 -3.89 -7.81
CA ILE A 63 4.13 -5.06 -8.50
C ILE A 63 4.85 -4.66 -9.78
N VAL A 64 6.01 -5.27 -10.01
CA VAL A 64 6.75 -5.20 -11.27
C VAL A 64 6.77 -6.56 -11.94
N ILE A 65 6.36 -6.62 -13.20
CA ILE A 65 6.43 -7.85 -13.98
C ILE A 65 7.86 -8.04 -14.48
N THR A 66 8.41 -9.23 -14.22
CA THR A 66 9.75 -9.64 -14.65
C THR A 66 9.64 -10.66 -15.77
N GLN A 67 10.78 -11.04 -16.38
CA GLN A 67 10.78 -12.02 -17.47
C GLN A 67 10.17 -13.38 -17.07
N ASN A 68 10.29 -13.76 -15.80
CA ASN A 68 9.93 -15.08 -15.30
C ASN A 68 8.87 -15.04 -14.18
N GLY A 69 8.20 -13.90 -13.97
CA GLY A 69 7.22 -13.73 -12.90
C GLY A 69 7.01 -12.27 -12.53
N TYR A 70 7.10 -11.97 -11.24
CA TYR A 70 6.94 -10.62 -10.71
C TYR A 70 7.86 -10.38 -9.51
N GLU A 71 8.04 -9.11 -9.17
CA GLU A 71 8.66 -8.62 -7.94
C GLU A 71 7.65 -7.71 -7.22
N ASN A 72 7.58 -7.81 -5.90
CA ASN A 72 6.77 -6.90 -5.08
C ASN A 72 7.71 -5.85 -4.46
N PHE A 73 7.59 -4.59 -4.91
CA PHE A 73 8.44 -3.49 -4.46
C PHE A 73 8.14 -3.05 -3.02
N THR A 74 7.03 -3.51 -2.44
CA THR A 74 6.57 -3.15 -1.09
C THR A 74 6.62 -4.32 -0.11
N ASP A 75 7.27 -5.43 -0.48
CA ASP A 75 7.37 -6.65 0.34
C ASP A 75 8.14 -6.49 1.66
N PHE A 76 8.89 -5.40 1.82
CA PHE A 76 9.59 -5.06 3.06
C PHE A 76 8.66 -4.61 4.19
N LEU A 77 7.38 -4.34 3.89
CA LEU A 77 6.36 -4.01 4.88
C LEU A 77 5.79 -5.27 5.53
N PRO A 78 5.46 -5.24 6.85
CA PRO A 78 4.89 -6.39 7.52
C PRO A 78 3.47 -6.69 7.00
N THR A 79 3.23 -7.95 6.66
CA THR A 79 1.96 -8.43 6.08
C THR A 79 1.20 -9.33 7.05
N GLU A 80 1.92 -10.11 7.85
CA GLU A 80 1.36 -10.98 8.88
C GLU A 80 0.87 -10.19 10.10
N LEU A 81 -0.28 -10.59 10.64
CA LEU A 81 -0.92 -9.88 11.75
C LEU A 81 0.01 -9.73 12.97
N ASN A 82 0.75 -10.79 13.31
CA ASN A 82 1.69 -10.76 14.44
C ASN A 82 2.82 -9.73 14.23
N ASP A 83 3.33 -9.60 13.01
CA ASP A 83 4.40 -8.66 12.70
C ASP A 83 3.89 -7.22 12.68
N LEU A 84 2.66 -7.02 12.21
CA LEU A 84 1.98 -5.73 12.27
C LEU A 84 1.72 -5.29 13.72
N GLU A 85 1.16 -6.15 14.55
CA GLU A 85 0.91 -5.89 15.98
C GLU A 85 2.22 -5.59 16.71
N LYS A 86 3.29 -6.33 16.41
CA LYS A 86 4.63 -6.07 16.95
C LYS A 86 5.15 -4.72 16.51
N LEU A 87 4.96 -4.31 15.25
CA LEU A 87 5.37 -2.99 14.75
C LEU A 87 4.61 -1.86 15.45
N VAL A 88 3.28 -1.96 15.52
CA VAL A 88 2.40 -0.96 16.17
C VAL A 88 2.72 -0.86 17.67
N GLY A 89 3.01 -1.98 18.32
CA GLY A 89 3.39 -2.06 19.73
C GLY A 89 4.70 -1.35 20.08
N GLN A 90 5.52 -0.95 19.11
CA GLN A 90 6.78 -0.23 19.36
C GLN A 90 6.59 1.28 19.60
N GLY A 91 5.35 1.77 19.58
CA GLY A 91 5.05 3.19 19.73
C GLY A 91 5.16 3.96 18.40
N GLY A 92 4.41 5.05 18.31
CA GLY A 92 4.30 5.86 17.11
C GLY A 92 5.55 6.68 16.79
N ILE A 93 5.56 7.28 15.60
CA ILE A 93 6.72 8.03 15.10
C ILE A 93 7.10 9.21 16.02
N LEU A 94 6.12 9.86 16.66
CA LEU A 94 6.35 10.99 17.55
C LEU A 94 6.94 10.58 18.91
N GLN A 95 6.72 9.33 19.34
CA GLN A 95 7.35 8.79 20.54
C GLN A 95 8.80 8.41 20.27
N LYS A 96 9.10 7.89 19.08
CA LYS A 96 10.46 7.51 18.65
C LYS A 96 11.30 8.72 18.23
N PHE A 97 10.68 9.68 17.57
CA PHE A 97 11.28 10.91 17.07
C PHE A 97 10.48 12.09 17.61
N PRO A 98 10.75 12.51 18.86
CA PRO A 98 10.05 13.65 19.44
C PRO A 98 10.28 14.91 18.59
N PRO A 99 9.28 15.81 18.52
CA PRO A 99 9.42 17.05 17.79
C PRO A 99 10.62 17.83 18.31
N VAL A 100 11.48 18.25 17.38
CA VAL A 100 12.60 19.14 17.67
C VAL A 100 12.09 20.56 17.81
N SER A 101 12.66 21.31 18.75
CA SER A 101 12.37 22.73 18.90
C SER A 101 12.81 23.52 17.66
N GLU A 102 12.21 24.70 17.45
CA GLU A 102 12.65 25.61 16.38
C GLU A 102 14.14 25.97 16.50
N GLN A 103 14.67 26.05 17.73
CA GLN A 103 16.07 26.38 17.98
C GLN A 103 16.99 25.25 17.50
N GLU A 104 16.65 23.99 17.77
CA GLU A 104 17.38 22.82 17.29
C GLU A 104 17.30 22.67 15.77
N LEU A 105 16.14 22.97 15.17
CA LEU A 105 15.98 22.99 13.71
C LEU A 105 16.88 24.05 13.05
N ARG A 106 17.04 25.22 13.66
CA ARG A 106 17.92 26.29 13.15
C ARG A 106 19.40 25.92 13.26
N GLN A 107 19.81 25.23 14.31
CA GLN A 107 21.20 24.76 14.47
C GLN A 107 21.57 23.68 13.46
N ARG A 108 20.67 22.74 13.15
CA ARG A 108 20.90 21.69 12.13
C ARG A 108 20.97 22.21 10.69
N LYS A 109 20.48 23.42 10.44
CA LYS A 109 20.55 24.08 9.12
C LYS A 109 21.84 24.87 8.90
N GLN A 110 22.70 24.99 9.90
CA GLN A 110 24.03 25.57 9.72
C GLN A 110 24.99 24.46 9.26
N PRO A 111 25.73 24.67 8.16
CA PRO A 111 26.65 23.68 7.61
C PRO A 111 27.78 23.33 8.58
#